data_AF-A0A0F9KL33-F1
#
_entry.id   AF-A0A0F9KL33-F1
#
_cell.length_a   1.000
_cell.length_b   1.000
_cell.length_c   1.000
_cell.angle_alpha   90.00
_cell.angle_beta   90.00
_cell.angle_gamma   90.00
#
_symmetry.space_group_name_H-M   'P 1'
#
loop_
_entity.id
_entity.type
_entity.pdbx_description
1 polymer ?
#
loop_
_entity_poly.entity_id
_entity_poly.type
_entity_poly.pdbx_seq_one_letter_code
_entity_poly.pdbx_strand_id
1 'polypeptide(L)'
;MDTSETYIKMCDCEEIQDKKPFDPYHNTSVWHDDSWGGFTWLPRQDELQEMVIDDGIYRMLYKFDLFYHNLYRGFEWTGKCFSSMEQLWLAFVMKYFSGKVWDGEGWRLA
;
A
#
# COMPACT_ATOMS: atom_id res chain seq x y z
N MET A 1 -4.29 5.65 -11.56
CA MET A 1 -3.26 5.67 -10.53
C MET A 1 -3.62 6.71 -9.51
N ASP A 2 -3.71 6.31 -8.25
CA ASP A 2 -3.98 7.22 -7.15
C ASP A 2 -2.78 8.14 -6.89
N THR A 3 -3.03 9.45 -6.90
CA THR A 3 -2.05 10.50 -6.57
C THR A 3 -2.59 11.43 -5.47
N SER A 4 -3.57 10.97 -4.69
CA SER A 4 -4.11 11.71 -3.56
C SER A 4 -3.06 11.89 -2.46
N GLU A 5 -3.18 12.99 -1.71
CA GLU A 5 -2.30 13.27 -0.57
C GLU A 5 -2.28 12.13 0.46
N THR A 6 -3.43 11.47 0.66
CA THR A 6 -3.53 10.30 1.54
C THR A 6 -2.65 9.17 1.02
N TYR A 7 -2.72 8.86 -0.27
CA TYR A 7 -1.92 7.78 -0.84
C TYR A 7 -0.43 8.09 -0.80
N ILE A 8 -0.04 9.34 -1.10
CA ILE A 8 1.35 9.80 -0.98
C ILE A 8 1.86 9.59 0.45
N LYS A 9 1.08 10.00 1.47
CA LYS A 9 1.41 9.78 2.89
C LYS A 9 1.50 8.30 3.28
N MET A 10 0.61 7.47 2.73
CA MET A 10 0.65 6.03 2.97
C MET A 10 1.92 5.40 2.39
N CYS A 11 2.39 5.89 1.23
CA CYS A 11 3.59 5.40 0.56
C CYS A 11 4.88 5.90 1.21
N ASP A 12 4.84 7.04 1.91
CA ASP A 12 5.98 7.63 2.61
C ASP A 12 6.34 6.88 3.90
N CYS A 13 6.70 5.59 3.75
CA CYS A 13 7.19 4.73 4.81
C CYS A 13 8.35 3.84 4.32
N GLU A 14 9.26 3.51 5.22
CA GLU A 14 10.48 2.75 4.90
C GLU A 14 10.15 1.39 4.27
N GLU A 15 9.10 0.69 4.73
CA GLU A 15 8.77 -0.66 4.26
C GLU A 15 8.38 -0.72 2.78
N ILE A 16 7.84 0.39 2.25
CA ILE A 16 7.48 0.51 0.84
C ILE A 16 8.62 1.14 0.07
N GLN A 17 9.24 2.19 0.60
CA GLN A 17 10.32 2.89 -0.10
C GLN A 17 11.60 2.06 -0.23
N ASP A 18 11.83 1.07 0.64
CA ASP A 18 12.93 0.10 0.50
C ASP A 18 12.69 -0.94 -0.60
N LYS A 19 11.43 -1.14 -1.00
CA LYS A 19 11.04 -2.03 -2.11
C LYS A 19 11.03 -1.34 -3.46
N LYS A 20 11.44 -0.07 -3.52
CA LYS A 20 11.44 0.71 -4.75
C LYS A 20 12.26 0.02 -5.85
N PRO A 21 11.81 0.05 -7.11
CA PRO A 21 12.58 -0.46 -8.22
C PRO A 21 13.91 0.32 -8.33
N PHE A 22 14.97 -0.38 -8.74
CA PHE A 22 16.35 0.13 -8.76
C PHE A 22 16.57 1.35 -9.69
N ASP A 23 15.56 1.77 -10.47
CA ASP A 23 15.69 2.91 -11.39
C ASP A 23 14.39 3.74 -11.49
N PRO A 24 14.38 5.01 -11.05
CA PRO A 24 13.24 5.90 -11.19
C PRO A 24 12.96 6.34 -12.64
N TYR A 25 13.88 6.09 -13.58
CA TYR A 25 13.77 6.49 -14.99
C TYR A 25 13.32 5.35 -15.91
N HIS A 26 13.10 4.13 -15.40
CA HIS A 26 12.34 3.14 -16.14
C HIS A 26 10.88 3.62 -16.24
N ASN A 27 10.43 3.79 -17.48
CA ASN A 27 9.22 4.50 -17.93
C ASN A 27 7.86 3.87 -17.47
N THR A 28 7.85 3.12 -16.38
CA THR A 28 6.70 2.34 -15.89
C THR A 28 6.27 2.69 -14.48
N SER A 29 7.18 3.08 -13.59
CA SER A 29 6.87 3.38 -12.19
C SER A 29 6.60 4.88 -12.00
N VAL A 30 5.78 5.21 -11.00
CA VAL A 30 5.35 6.60 -10.75
C VAL A 30 5.98 7.12 -9.47
N TRP A 31 6.38 8.39 -9.52
CA TRP A 31 7.11 9.06 -8.47
C TRP A 31 6.46 10.40 -8.16
N HIS A 32 6.40 10.74 -6.89
CA HIS A 32 5.98 12.05 -6.41
C HIS A 32 7.21 12.86 -6.03
N ASP A 33 7.36 14.04 -6.62
CA ASP A 33 8.39 15.02 -6.28
C ASP A 33 7.86 15.92 -5.15
N ASP A 34 8.54 15.91 -4.00
CA ASP A 34 8.16 16.72 -2.84
C ASP A 34 8.62 18.19 -2.93
N SER A 35 9.17 18.63 -4.07
CA SER A 35 9.70 19.97 -4.34
C SER A 35 10.98 20.33 -3.56
N TRP A 36 11.43 19.49 -2.63
CA TRP A 36 12.64 19.68 -1.83
C TRP A 36 13.77 18.72 -2.22
N GLY A 37 13.57 17.95 -3.28
CA GLY A 37 14.54 17.00 -3.83
C GLY A 37 14.34 15.56 -3.35
N GLY A 38 13.27 15.28 -2.63
CA GLY A 38 12.83 13.92 -2.30
C GLY A 38 11.87 13.37 -3.36
N PHE A 39 12.04 12.08 -3.66
CA PHE A 39 11.15 11.34 -4.54
C PHE A 39 10.50 10.20 -3.75
N THR A 40 9.17 10.26 -3.60
CA THR A 40 8.39 9.17 -3.02
C THR A 40 7.92 8.26 -4.14
N TRP A 41 8.30 6.98 -4.09
CA TRP A 41 7.75 5.99 -4.99
C TRP A 41 6.27 5.78 -4.68
N LEU A 42 5.43 5.93 -5.70
CA LEU A 42 4.01 5.62 -5.63
C LEU A 42 3.83 4.30 -6.38
N PRO A 43 3.74 3.14 -5.70
CA PRO A 43 3.56 1.87 -6.38
C PRO A 43 2.18 1.83 -7.06
N ARG A 44 2.10 1.20 -8.22
CA ARG A 44 0.85 0.87 -8.89
C ARG A 44 0.25 -0.40 -8.27
N GLN A 45 -1.02 -0.64 -8.61
CA GLN A 45 -1.72 -1.84 -8.16
C GLN A 45 -1.02 -3.14 -8.58
N ASP A 46 -0.47 -3.23 -9.79
CA ASP A 46 0.28 -4.40 -10.26
C ASP A 46 1.57 -4.60 -9.46
N GLU A 47 2.33 -3.53 -9.21
CA GLU A 47 3.55 -3.57 -8.38
C GLU A 47 3.24 -4.02 -6.94
N LEU A 48 2.14 -3.52 -6.35
CA LEU A 48 1.67 -3.97 -5.02
C LEU A 48 1.26 -5.45 -5.01
N GLN A 49 0.64 -5.94 -6.09
CA GLN A 49 0.24 -7.33 -6.22
C GLN A 49 1.46 -8.25 -6.36
N GLU A 50 2.47 -7.84 -7.13
CA GLU A 50 3.73 -8.58 -7.26
C GLU A 50 4.43 -8.77 -5.91
N MET A 51 4.33 -7.81 -5.00
CA MET A 51 4.90 -7.95 -3.66
C MET A 51 4.30 -9.11 -2.87
N VAL A 52 3.02 -9.48 -3.08
CA VAL A 52 2.29 -10.48 -2.27
C VAL A 52 2.06 -11.82 -2.97
N ILE A 53 2.52 -11.97 -4.23
CA ILE A 53 2.21 -13.12 -5.09
C ILE A 53 2.90 -14.44 -4.69
N ASP A 54 3.84 -14.41 -3.73
CA ASP A 54 4.69 -15.56 -3.37
C ASP A 54 3.91 -16.81 -2.89
N ASP A 55 2.67 -16.63 -2.44
CA ASP A 55 1.81 -17.72 -1.93
C ASP A 55 0.86 -18.33 -2.99
N GLY A 56 0.92 -17.85 -4.24
CA GLY A 56 0.04 -18.25 -5.33
C GLY A 56 -1.32 -17.54 -5.33
N ILE A 57 -1.87 -17.32 -6.53
CA ILE A 57 -3.06 -16.46 -6.78
C ILE A 57 -4.25 -16.82 -5.88
N TYR A 58 -4.58 -18.11 -5.75
CA TYR A 58 -5.72 -18.54 -4.94
C TYR A 58 -5.57 -18.19 -3.46
N ARG A 59 -4.39 -18.37 -2.88
CA ARG A 59 -4.14 -18.04 -1.47
C ARG A 59 -4.15 -16.53 -1.25
N MET A 60 -3.58 -15.79 -2.20
CA MET A 60 -3.58 -14.33 -2.16
C MET A 60 -5.02 -13.79 -2.17
N LEU A 61 -5.88 -14.28 -3.08
CA LEU A 61 -7.28 -13.87 -3.14
C LEU A 61 -8.04 -14.20 -1.85
N TYR A 62 -7.80 -15.38 -1.27
CA TYR A 62 -8.41 -15.77 0.00
C TYR A 62 -7.98 -14.86 1.16
N LYS A 63 -6.69 -14.54 1.26
CA LYS A 63 -6.17 -13.64 2.30
C LYS A 63 -6.71 -12.22 2.13
N PHE A 64 -6.81 -11.74 0.89
CA PHE A 64 -7.37 -10.43 0.60
C PHE A 64 -8.86 -10.36 0.97
N ASP A 65 -9.64 -11.40 0.64
CA ASP A 65 -11.06 -11.50 1.02
C ASP A 65 -11.24 -11.48 2.55
N LEU A 66 -10.44 -12.27 3.28
CA LEU A 66 -10.44 -12.26 4.75
C LEU A 66 -10.12 -10.88 5.33
N PHE A 67 -9.07 -10.23 4.81
CA PHE A 67 -8.67 -8.88 5.22
C PHE A 67 -9.79 -7.88 4.98
N TYR A 68 -10.36 -7.87 3.77
CA TYR A 68 -11.44 -6.97 3.41
C TYR A 68 -12.70 -7.18 4.28
N HIS A 69 -13.05 -8.44 4.56
CA HIS A 69 -14.13 -8.76 5.47
C HIS A 69 -13.87 -8.30 6.91
N ASN A 70 -12.64 -8.43 7.41
CA ASN A 70 -12.27 -7.97 8.76
C ASN A 70 -12.30 -6.45 8.89
N LEU A 71 -11.85 -5.73 7.86
CA LEU A 71 -11.98 -4.28 7.76
C LEU A 71 -13.45 -3.85 7.84
N TYR A 72 -14.31 -4.46 7.01
CA TYR A 72 -15.73 -4.08 6.92
C TYR A 72 -16.50 -4.37 8.21
N ARG A 73 -16.16 -5.47 8.91
CA ARG A 73 -16.81 -5.84 10.19
C ARG A 73 -16.28 -5.02 11.38
N GLY A 74 -15.35 -4.10 11.15
CA GLY A 74 -14.85 -3.18 12.17
C GLY A 74 -13.84 -3.80 13.15
N PHE A 75 -13.36 -5.03 12.88
CA PHE A 75 -12.32 -5.65 13.72
C PHE A 75 -10.95 -4.98 13.52
N GLU A 76 -10.73 -4.37 12.36
CA GLU A 76 -9.49 -3.69 12.00
C GLU A 76 -9.73 -2.21 11.66
N TRP A 77 -10.77 -1.61 12.24
CA TRP A 77 -11.28 -0.30 11.84
C TRP A 77 -10.23 0.81 11.94
N THR A 78 -9.94 1.41 10.79
CA THR A 78 -8.91 2.44 10.56
C THR A 78 -9.45 3.87 10.60
N GLY A 79 -10.71 4.08 10.97
CA GLY A 79 -11.34 5.40 11.05
C GLY A 79 -11.56 6.11 9.71
N LYS A 80 -11.02 5.62 8.58
CA LYS A 80 -11.24 6.17 7.22
C LYS A 80 -11.46 5.06 6.18
N CYS A 81 -12.46 5.26 5.32
CA CYS A 81 -12.66 4.43 4.14
C CYS A 81 -11.53 4.68 3.12
N PHE A 82 -10.95 3.61 2.57
CA PHE A 82 -10.06 3.71 1.41
C PHE A 82 -10.88 4.19 0.20
N SER A 83 -10.37 5.20 -0.52
CA SER A 83 -11.05 5.81 -1.65
C SER A 83 -10.59 5.25 -3.00
N SER A 84 -9.54 4.44 -3.02
CA SER A 84 -8.98 3.83 -4.22
C SER A 84 -8.56 2.39 -3.98
N MET A 85 -8.35 1.66 -5.08
CA MET A 85 -7.89 0.28 -5.03
C MET A 85 -6.42 0.22 -4.61
N GLU A 86 -5.61 1.20 -5.02
CA GLU A 86 -4.21 1.35 -4.62
C GLU A 86 -4.07 1.53 -3.10
N GLN A 87 -4.89 2.38 -2.47
CA GLN A 87 -4.92 2.52 -1.02
C GLN A 87 -5.28 1.22 -0.30
N LEU A 88 -6.29 0.49 -0.80
CA LEU A 88 -6.73 -0.77 -0.23
C LEU A 88 -5.67 -1.86 -0.35
N TRP A 89 -5.03 -1.98 -1.52
CA TRP A 89 -3.92 -2.92 -1.73
C TRP A 89 -2.73 -2.58 -0.86
N LEU A 90 -2.36 -1.31 -0.76
CA LEU A 90 -1.25 -0.89 0.08
C LEU A 90 -1.51 -1.21 1.55
N ALA A 91 -2.72 -0.99 2.04
CA ALA A 91 -3.11 -1.41 3.40
C ALA A 91 -3.01 -2.94 3.59
N PHE A 92 -3.42 -3.72 2.59
CA PHE A 92 -3.25 -5.17 2.61
C PHE A 92 -1.77 -5.59 2.66
N VAL A 93 -0.93 -5.00 1.81
CA VAL A 93 0.52 -5.25 1.76
C VAL A 93 1.18 -4.93 3.10
N MET A 94 0.87 -3.77 3.69
CA MET A 94 1.42 -3.34 4.98
C MET A 94 0.96 -4.23 6.14
N LYS A 95 -0.29 -4.69 6.11
CA LYS A 95 -0.78 -5.67 7.07
C LYS A 95 -0.05 -7.01 6.93
N TYR A 96 0.17 -7.46 5.71
CA TYR A 96 0.75 -8.76 5.42
C TYR A 96 2.25 -8.83 5.75
N PHE A 97 3.02 -7.80 5.37
CA PHE A 97 4.48 -7.80 5.56
C PHE A 97 4.92 -7.20 6.89
N SER A 98 4.22 -6.19 7.37
CA SER A 98 4.67 -5.39 8.53
C SER A 98 3.74 -5.51 9.73
N GLY A 99 2.58 -6.18 9.59
CA GLY A 99 1.56 -6.23 10.63
C GLY A 99 0.94 -4.87 10.95
N LYS A 100 1.19 -3.85 10.11
CA LYS A 100 0.76 -2.48 10.34
C LYS A 100 -0.59 -2.21 9.70
N VAL A 101 -1.37 -1.34 10.32
CA VAL A 101 -2.68 -0.88 9.88
C VAL A 101 -2.67 0.64 9.83
N TRP A 102 -3.25 1.20 8.78
CA TRP A 102 -3.38 2.64 8.61
C TRP A 102 -4.43 3.18 9.59
N ASP A 103 -4.20 4.29 10.29
CA ASP A 103 -5.20 4.88 11.21
C ASP A 103 -5.86 6.16 10.64
N GLY A 104 -5.53 6.53 9.40
CA GLY A 104 -5.97 7.76 8.77
C GLY A 104 -4.95 8.91 8.79
N GLU A 105 -3.91 8.79 9.60
CA GLU A 105 -2.78 9.74 9.75
C GLU A 105 -1.41 9.06 9.55
N GLY A 106 -1.26 7.80 9.95
CA GLY A 106 -0.02 7.04 9.92
C GLY A 106 -0.22 5.52 10.06
N TRP A 107 0.89 4.78 9.99
CA TRP A 107 0.91 3.31 10.16
C TRP A 107 1.12 2.93 11.64
N ARG A 108 0.22 2.12 12.21
CA ARG A 108 0.32 1.57 13.57
C ARG A 108 0.41 0.06 13.58
N LEU A 109 1.06 -0.53 14.58
CA LEU A 109 1.02 -1.97 14.81
C LEU A 109 -0.40 -2.39 15.22
N ALA A 110 -0.90 -3.45 14.58
CA ALA A 110 -2.21 -4.03 14.86
C ALA A 110 -2.17 -5.07 15.98
#